data_AF-W5MQ63-F1
#
_entry.id   AF-W5MQ63-F1
#
_cell.length_a   1.000
_cell.length_b   1.000
_cell.length_c   1.000
_cell.angle_alpha   90.00
_cell.angle_beta   90.00
_cell.angle_gamma   90.00
#
_symmetry.space_group_name_H-M   'P 1'
#
loop_
_entity.id
_entity.type
_entity.pdbx_description
1 polymer ?
#
loop_
_entity_poly.entity_id
_entity_poly.type
_entity_poly.pdbx_seq_one_letter_code
_entity_poly.pdbx_strand_id
1 'polypeptide(L)'
;MAHSEDHSKAALTPSLQFTKKSKGEKRVSFPSDEEMVSGFAEHKDVWRDDSITLKEIIANYKQACQKHQVEPKSMILEQLQGITDVSNRARCLDLKGERLDYQSCESLEEILKLLQFEIINLQETELE
;
A
#
# COMPACT_ATOMS: atom_id res chain seq x y z
N MET A 1 50.47 7.44 -26.96
CA MET A 1 49.84 6.27 -27.62
C MET A 1 50.26 5.05 -26.81
N ALA A 2 49.43 4.54 -25.90
CA ALA A 2 48.14 3.84 -26.07
C ALA A 2 48.37 2.32 -26.07
N HIS A 3 47.76 1.64 -25.08
CA HIS A 3 47.08 0.32 -25.09
C HIS A 3 47.84 -0.90 -25.69
N SER A 4 47.72 -2.15 -25.24
CA SER A 4 46.82 -2.84 -24.30
C SER A 4 47.37 -4.25 -24.04
N GLU A 5 46.71 -4.92 -23.08
CA GLU A 5 46.60 -6.35 -22.72
C GLU A 5 46.92 -7.41 -23.82
N ASP A 6 47.20 -8.71 -23.59
CA ASP A 6 46.46 -9.65 -22.71
C ASP A 6 47.03 -11.12 -22.72
N HIS A 7 46.52 -11.93 -21.77
CA HIS A 7 46.36 -13.39 -21.67
C HIS A 7 47.61 -14.30 -21.57
N SER A 8 47.78 -15.18 -20.56
CA SER A 8 46.90 -16.33 -20.27
C SER A 8 47.22 -17.08 -18.94
N LYS A 9 46.18 -17.32 -18.13
CA LYS A 9 45.72 -18.58 -17.50
C LYS A 9 46.67 -19.43 -16.61
N ALA A 10 46.31 -19.56 -15.32
CA ALA A 10 46.25 -20.85 -14.61
C ALA A 10 45.38 -20.73 -13.34
N ALA A 11 44.47 -21.70 -13.17
CA ALA A 11 43.51 -21.81 -12.08
C ALA A 11 44.16 -22.24 -10.77
N LEU A 12 43.74 -21.67 -9.64
CA LEU A 12 43.95 -22.21 -8.29
C LEU A 12 42.74 -21.88 -7.42
N THR A 13 41.94 -22.90 -7.11
CA THR A 13 40.93 -22.91 -6.06
C THR A 13 41.59 -22.78 -4.67
N PRO A 14 41.00 -22.04 -3.72
CA PRO A 14 41.20 -22.31 -2.30
C PRO A 14 39.89 -22.86 -1.70
N SER A 15 39.80 -24.17 -1.52
CA SER A 15 39.92 -24.86 -0.23
C SER A 15 39.04 -24.27 0.89
N LEU A 16 37.91 -24.91 1.16
CA LEU A 16 37.11 -24.74 2.38
C LEU A 16 37.94 -25.20 3.58
N GLN A 17 38.56 -24.25 4.29
CA GLN A 17 39.20 -24.50 5.58
C GLN A 17 38.20 -24.18 6.70
N PHE A 18 37.66 -25.21 7.33
CA PHE A 18 36.84 -25.08 8.54
C PHE A 18 37.78 -24.86 9.74
N THR A 19 38.06 -23.60 10.09
CA THR A 19 38.88 -23.26 11.25
C THR A 19 38.05 -23.18 12.54
N LYS A 20 38.61 -23.77 13.60
CA LYS A 20 38.08 -23.93 14.97
C LYS A 20 37.48 -22.64 15.55
N LYS A 21 36.26 -22.73 16.11
CA LYS A 21 35.55 -21.63 16.80
C LYS A 21 36.19 -21.29 18.14
N SER A 22 36.90 -20.16 18.23
CA SER A 22 37.09 -19.46 19.51
C SER A 22 35.78 -18.76 19.89
N LYS A 23 35.41 -18.77 21.17
CA LYS A 23 34.29 -17.96 21.68
C LYS A 23 34.74 -16.49 21.71
N GLY A 24 34.80 -15.86 20.55
CA GLY A 24 34.96 -14.41 20.42
C GLY A 24 33.67 -13.71 20.84
N GLU A 25 33.81 -12.59 21.56
CA GLU A 25 32.69 -11.70 21.87
C GLU A 25 32.03 -11.25 20.55
N LYS A 26 30.74 -11.53 20.41
CA LYS A 26 29.98 -11.17 19.21
C LYS A 26 29.88 -9.65 19.13
N ARG A 27 30.54 -9.05 18.15
CA ARG A 27 30.48 -7.60 17.87
C ARG A 27 29.63 -7.37 16.62
N VAL A 28 28.83 -6.31 16.65
CA VAL A 28 27.98 -5.93 15.51
C VAL A 28 28.88 -5.33 14.43
N SER A 29 28.80 -5.90 13.22
CA SER A 29 29.38 -5.36 12.01
C SER A 29 28.30 -5.33 10.94
N PHE A 30 28.15 -4.21 10.25
CA PHE A 30 27.22 -4.07 9.15
C PHE A 30 27.89 -4.46 7.84
N PRO A 31 27.15 -5.08 6.90
CA PRO A 31 27.63 -5.30 5.53
C PRO A 31 27.79 -3.97 4.79
N SER A 32 28.40 -3.97 3.59
CA SER A 32 28.52 -2.74 2.80
C SER A 32 27.14 -2.27 2.31
N ASP A 33 26.99 -0.97 2.03
CA ASP A 33 25.70 -0.36 1.65
C ASP A 33 25.04 -1.07 0.44
N GLU A 34 25.84 -1.60 -0.48
CA GLU A 34 25.36 -2.35 -1.65
C GLU A 34 24.78 -3.72 -1.28
N GLU A 35 25.22 -4.31 -0.17
CA GLU A 35 24.74 -5.59 0.37
C GLU A 35 23.68 -5.40 1.45
N MET A 36 23.41 -4.16 1.88
CA MET A 36 22.42 -3.86 2.93
C MET A 36 20.98 -4.08 2.47
N VAL A 37 20.69 -3.97 1.16
CA VAL A 37 19.32 -4.08 0.62
C VAL A 37 19.24 -5.27 -0.33
N SER A 38 18.58 -6.34 0.10
CA SER A 38 18.44 -7.60 -0.66
C SER A 38 17.32 -7.60 -1.72
N GLY A 39 16.56 -6.51 -1.82
CA GLY A 39 15.50 -6.31 -2.82
C GLY A 39 14.41 -5.36 -2.34
N PHE A 40 13.62 -4.86 -3.29
CA PHE A 40 12.38 -4.12 -3.01
C PHE A 40 11.21 -4.88 -3.65
N ALA A 41 10.14 -5.08 -2.89
CA ALA A 41 8.92 -5.68 -3.40
C ALA A 41 7.98 -4.55 -3.85
N GLU A 42 7.71 -4.49 -5.15
CA GLU A 42 6.75 -3.56 -5.71
C GLU A 42 5.34 -3.97 -5.29
N HIS A 43 4.65 -3.13 -4.52
CA HIS A 43 3.31 -3.43 -4.06
C HIS A 43 2.33 -3.34 -5.23
N LYS A 44 1.47 -4.35 -5.39
CA LYS A 44 0.40 -4.31 -6.40
C LYS A 44 -0.51 -3.10 -6.10
N ASP A 45 -0.72 -2.24 -7.10
CA ASP A 45 -1.70 -1.15 -6.99
C ASP A 45 -3.10 -1.76 -6.96
N VAL A 46 -3.68 -1.88 -5.77
CA VAL A 46 -4.99 -2.51 -5.52
C VAL A 46 -6.12 -1.72 -6.21
N TRP A 47 -5.88 -0.45 -6.54
CA TRP A 47 -6.83 0.42 -7.25
C TRP A 47 -6.90 0.17 -8.76
N ARG A 48 -6.01 -0.66 -9.31
CA ARG A 48 -5.99 -1.06 -10.73
C ARG A 48 -6.54 -2.47 -10.94
N ASP A 49 -7.49 -2.89 -10.12
CA ASP A 49 -8.28 -4.07 -10.43
C ASP A 49 -9.47 -3.64 -11.28
N ASP A 50 -9.29 -3.69 -12.61
CA ASP A 50 -10.30 -3.29 -13.61
C ASP A 50 -11.59 -4.13 -13.53
N SER A 51 -11.62 -5.16 -12.67
CA SER A 51 -12.79 -6.00 -12.47
C SER A 51 -13.82 -5.40 -11.51
N ILE A 52 -13.45 -4.44 -10.65
CA ILE A 52 -14.36 -3.94 -9.63
C ILE A 52 -15.31 -2.88 -10.18
N THR A 53 -16.60 -3.09 -9.99
CA THR A 53 -17.64 -2.18 -10.47
C THR A 53 -18.11 -1.24 -9.36
N LEU A 54 -18.60 -0.06 -9.75
CA LEU A 54 -19.21 0.87 -8.79
C LEU A 54 -20.35 0.24 -7.98
N LYS A 55 -21.10 -0.69 -8.59
CA LYS A 55 -22.17 -1.42 -7.91
C LYS A 55 -21.63 -2.30 -6.79
N GLU A 56 -20.50 -2.96 -7.00
CA GLU A 56 -19.82 -3.76 -5.98
C GLU A 56 -19.27 -2.87 -4.86
N ILE A 57 -18.69 -1.71 -5.19
CA ILE A 57 -18.22 -0.75 -4.18
C ILE A 57 -19.38 -0.30 -3.29
N ILE A 58 -20.52 0.08 -3.89
CA ILE A 58 -21.73 0.48 -3.14
C ILE A 58 -22.26 -0.70 -2.30
N ALA A 59 -22.25 -1.92 -2.83
CA ALA A 59 -22.69 -3.11 -2.10
C ALA A 59 -21.78 -3.40 -0.90
N ASN A 60 -20.46 -3.32 -1.08
CA ASN A 60 -19.47 -3.51 -0.02
C ASN A 60 -19.63 -2.47 1.08
N TYR A 61 -19.81 -1.19 0.72
CA TYR A 61 -20.08 -0.14 1.70
C TYR A 61 -21.34 -0.42 2.52
N LYS A 62 -22.47 -0.78 1.86
CA LYS A 62 -23.71 -1.12 2.56
C LYS A 62 -23.55 -2.34 3.48
N GLN A 63 -22.83 -3.36 3.02
CA GLN A 63 -22.54 -4.55 3.80
C GLN A 63 -21.64 -4.22 5.01
N ALA A 64 -20.65 -3.34 4.84
CA ALA A 64 -19.81 -2.87 5.93
C ALA A 64 -20.64 -2.09 6.96
N CYS A 65 -21.49 -1.17 6.52
CA CYS A 65 -22.42 -0.47 7.39
C CYS A 65 -23.27 -1.45 8.23
N GLN A 66 -23.84 -2.47 7.58
CA GLN A 66 -24.59 -3.52 8.26
C GLN A 66 -23.74 -4.30 9.27
N LYS A 67 -22.50 -4.68 8.90
CA LYS A 67 -21.56 -5.40 9.77
C LYS A 67 -21.18 -4.57 11.01
N HIS A 68 -21.02 -3.27 10.84
CA HIS A 68 -20.63 -2.32 11.89
C HIS A 68 -21.82 -1.72 12.63
N GLN A 69 -23.06 -2.13 12.30
CA GLN A 69 -24.30 -1.66 12.93
C GLN A 69 -24.54 -0.15 12.79
N VAL A 70 -24.10 0.43 11.67
CA VAL A 70 -24.34 1.83 11.32
C VAL A 70 -25.24 1.92 10.10
N GLU A 71 -26.03 2.98 10.01
CA GLU A 71 -26.88 3.23 8.86
C GLU A 71 -26.06 3.83 7.69
N PRO A 72 -26.20 3.30 6.46
CA PRO A 72 -25.56 3.88 5.29
C PRO A 72 -26.01 5.33 5.08
N LYS A 73 -25.07 6.27 5.02
CA LYS A 73 -25.39 7.69 4.84
C LYS A 73 -25.82 7.96 3.40
N SER A 74 -27.01 8.55 3.21
CA SER A 74 -27.58 8.81 1.88
C SER A 74 -26.68 9.70 1.03
N MET A 75 -26.08 10.75 1.61
CA MET A 75 -25.17 11.64 0.88
C MET A 75 -23.97 10.91 0.28
N ILE A 76 -23.49 9.86 0.94
CA ILE A 76 -22.34 9.08 0.47
C ILE A 76 -22.79 8.19 -0.69
N LEU A 77 -23.96 7.56 -0.57
CA LEU A 77 -24.54 6.75 -1.64
C LEU A 77 -24.82 7.57 -2.91
N GLU A 78 -25.29 8.81 -2.76
CA GLU A 78 -25.53 9.73 -3.88
C GLU A 78 -24.22 10.15 -4.56
N GLN A 79 -23.19 10.50 -3.78
CA GLN A 79 -21.88 10.83 -4.30
C GLN A 79 -21.24 9.66 -5.05
N LEU A 80 -21.34 8.44 -4.51
CA LEU A 80 -20.85 7.23 -5.18
C LEU A 80 -21.58 7.01 -6.50
N GLN A 81 -22.90 7.15 -6.55
CA GLN A 81 -23.68 7.01 -7.79
C GLN A 81 -23.29 8.05 -8.87
N GLY A 82 -22.73 9.19 -8.46
CA GLY A 82 -22.23 10.22 -9.36
C GLY A 82 -20.86 9.91 -9.99
N ILE A 83 -20.16 8.87 -9.55
CA ILE A 83 -18.85 8.48 -10.08
C ILE A 83 -19.03 7.76 -11.41
N THR A 84 -18.43 8.30 -12.47
CA THR A 84 -18.51 7.71 -13.82
C THR A 84 -17.37 6.76 -14.15
N ASP A 85 -16.23 6.91 -13.48
CA ASP A 85 -15.01 6.15 -13.72
C ASP A 85 -14.36 5.80 -12.37
N VAL A 86 -14.28 4.51 -12.07
CA VAL A 86 -13.70 3.97 -10.83
C VAL A 86 -12.18 3.86 -10.90
N SER A 87 -11.61 3.83 -12.12
CA SER A 87 -10.17 3.72 -12.35
C SER A 87 -9.46 5.08 -12.23
N ASN A 88 -10.21 6.18 -12.33
CA ASN A 88 -9.71 7.54 -12.15
C ASN A 88 -10.01 8.07 -10.74
N ARG A 89 -9.24 9.07 -10.33
CA ARG A 89 -9.43 9.76 -9.07
C ARG A 89 -10.71 10.60 -9.15
N ALA A 90 -11.69 10.28 -8.32
CA ALA A 90 -12.88 11.10 -8.14
C ALA A 90 -12.50 12.45 -7.53
N ARG A 91 -13.21 13.51 -7.88
CA ARG A 91 -12.82 14.87 -7.48
C ARG A 91 -12.89 15.08 -5.96
N CYS A 92 -14.02 14.76 -5.34
CA CYS A 92 -14.25 15.08 -3.94
C CYS A 92 -15.18 14.05 -3.29
N LEU A 93 -14.82 13.60 -2.09
CA LEU A 93 -15.73 12.96 -1.15
C LEU A 93 -16.12 14.00 -0.10
N ASP A 94 -17.36 14.45 -0.13
CA ASP A 94 -17.91 15.45 0.78
C ASP A 94 -18.56 14.81 2.00
N LEU A 95 -17.99 15.04 3.17
CA LEU A 95 -18.48 14.59 4.47
C LEU A 95 -18.80 15.80 5.36
N LYS A 96 -18.97 16.98 4.75
CA LYS A 96 -19.19 18.22 5.48
C LYS A 96 -20.43 18.15 6.38
N GLY A 97 -20.27 18.52 7.64
CA GLY A 97 -21.36 18.54 8.62
C GLY A 97 -21.80 17.17 9.13
N GLU A 98 -21.13 16.09 8.71
CA GLU A 98 -21.45 14.75 9.17
C GLU A 98 -20.87 14.46 10.54
N ARG A 99 -21.61 13.67 11.33
CA ARG A 99 -21.10 13.05 12.56
C ARG A 99 -20.67 11.63 12.21
N LEU A 100 -19.40 11.34 12.43
CA LEU A 100 -18.76 10.07 12.13
C LEU A 100 -18.20 9.48 13.42
N ASP A 101 -18.81 8.40 13.87
CA ASP A 101 -18.24 7.55 14.90
C ASP A 101 -17.19 6.60 14.30
N TYR A 102 -16.46 5.93 15.18
CA TYR A 102 -15.49 4.91 14.80
C TYR A 102 -16.07 3.87 13.81
N GLN A 103 -17.30 3.40 14.03
CA GLN A 103 -17.95 2.37 13.21
C GLN A 103 -18.30 2.87 11.80
N SER A 104 -18.71 4.13 11.68
CA SER A 104 -18.92 4.81 10.41
C SER A 104 -17.62 4.93 9.62
N CYS A 105 -16.51 5.22 10.32
CA CYS A 105 -15.18 5.31 9.70
C CYS A 105 -14.69 3.94 9.21
N GLU A 106 -14.87 2.87 9.99
CA GLU A 106 -14.57 1.50 9.56
C GLU A 106 -15.37 1.12 8.31
N SER A 107 -16.64 1.52 8.24
CA SER A 107 -17.48 1.27 7.07
C SER A 107 -17.03 2.09 5.85
N LEU A 108 -16.57 3.34 6.05
CA LEU A 108 -16.02 4.20 5.00
C LEU A 108 -14.70 3.68 4.42
N GLU A 109 -13.95 2.89 5.18
CA GLU A 109 -12.69 2.32 4.75
C GLU A 109 -12.84 1.51 3.44
N GLU A 110 -13.95 0.79 3.28
CA GLU A 110 -14.23 0.00 2.07
C GLU A 110 -14.37 0.86 0.81
N ILE A 111 -14.83 2.11 0.95
CA ILE A 111 -14.85 3.07 -0.15
C ILE A 111 -13.43 3.55 -0.44
N LEU A 112 -12.70 3.97 0.60
CA LEU A 112 -11.37 4.58 0.48
C LEU A 112 -10.29 3.59 0.01
N LYS A 113 -10.48 2.29 0.27
CA LYS A 113 -9.63 1.21 -0.27
C LYS A 113 -9.75 1.04 -1.77
N LEU A 114 -10.92 1.34 -2.34
CA LEU A 114 -11.27 1.01 -3.72
C LEU A 114 -11.30 2.25 -4.62
N LEU A 115 -11.60 3.42 -4.07
CA LEU A 115 -11.71 4.68 -4.79
C LEU A 115 -10.70 5.69 -4.30
N GLN A 116 -10.08 6.38 -5.26
CA GLN A 116 -9.23 7.53 -4.96
C GLN A 116 -10.03 8.82 -5.06
N PHE A 117 -9.76 9.74 -4.14
CA PHE A 117 -10.31 11.09 -4.17
C PHE A 117 -9.19 12.14 -4.26
N GLU A 118 -9.40 13.25 -4.97
CA GLU A 118 -8.48 14.40 -4.92
C GLU A 118 -8.61 15.11 -3.58
N ILE A 119 -9.84 15.24 -3.09
CA ILE A 119 -10.19 15.96 -1.88
C ILE A 119 -11.16 15.11 -1.06
N ILE A 120 -10.96 15.08 0.26
CA ILE A 120 -11.96 14.61 1.22
C ILE A 120 -12.34 15.84 2.05
N ASN A 121 -13.57 16.32 1.89
CA ASN A 121 -14.06 17.50 2.60
C ASN A 121 -14.58 17.09 3.98
N LEU A 122 -13.82 17.44 5.02
CA LEU A 122 -14.14 17.19 6.43
C LEU A 122 -14.54 18.47 7.18
N GLN A 123 -14.95 19.51 6.45
CA GLN A 123 -15.37 20.77 7.08
C GLN A 123 -16.58 20.53 7.98
N GLU A 124 -16.54 21.03 9.22
CA GLU A 124 -17.67 20.88 10.17
C GLU A 124 -18.04 19.39 10.45
N THR A 125 -17.18 18.44 10.10
CA THR A 125 -17.38 17.02 10.41
C THR A 125 -16.97 16.77 11.87
N GLU A 126 -17.83 16.11 12.63
CA GLU A 126 -17.55 15.70 14.01
C GLU A 126 -17.04 14.24 14.00
N LEU A 127 -15.87 14.02 14.59
CA LEU A 127 -15.31 12.67 14.79
C LEU A 127 -15.46 12.31 16.27
N GLU A 128 -16.15 11.19 16.55
CA GLU A 128 -16.43 10.70 17.92
C GLU A 128 -15.68 9.41 18.27
#